data_AF-A0A0J1JTJ4-F1
#
_entry.id   AF-A0A0J1JTJ4-F1
#
_cell.length_a   1.000
_cell.length_b   1.000
_cell.length_c   1.000
_cell.angle_alpha   90.00
_cell.angle_beta   90.00
_cell.angle_gamma   90.00
#
_symmetry.space_group_name_H-M   'P 1'
#
loop_
_entity.id
_entity.type
_entity.pdbx_description
1 polymer ?
#
loop_
_entity_poly.entity_id
_entity_poly.type
_entity_poly.pdbx_seq_one_letter_code
_entity_poly.pdbx_strand_id
1 'polypeptide(L)'
;MSDQERIELQQNNPLHGLKMEDMLKQLVDHYGWVILDTAMRMNCFHTNPSIASSVKYLKKTEWARERVENFYLYRFKRMPKSSDVEYSMPPRSRTFPHGLKPREPMELTVESILQSQAKAASAHKERASKRRFNRR
;
A
#
# COMPACT_ATOMS: atom_id res chain seq x y z
N MET A 1 26.24 5.55 -1.12
CA MET A 1 25.65 4.24 -0.80
C MET A 1 26.38 3.20 -1.61
N SER A 2 27.22 2.41 -0.95
CA SER A 2 27.81 1.22 -1.59
C SER A 2 26.70 0.18 -1.88
N ASP A 3 26.97 -0.76 -2.79
CA ASP A 3 26.01 -1.83 -3.08
C ASP A 3 25.76 -2.71 -1.86
N GLN A 4 26.77 -2.90 -1.02
CA GLN A 4 26.66 -3.64 0.25
C GLN A 4 25.70 -2.96 1.22
N GLU A 5 25.84 -1.65 1.44
CA GLU A 5 24.95 -0.87 2.31
C GLU A 5 23.49 -0.92 1.81
N ARG A 6 23.28 -0.90 0.49
CA ARG A 6 21.93 -1.03 -0.09
C ARG A 6 21.30 -2.39 0.19
N ILE A 7 22.08 -3.48 0.06
CA ILE A 7 21.61 -4.84 0.33
C ILE A 7 21.21 -4.98 1.80
N GLU A 8 22.03 -4.48 2.72
CA GLU A 8 21.74 -4.50 4.16
C GLU A 8 20.46 -3.70 4.49
N LEU A 9 20.33 -2.48 3.95
CA LEU A 9 19.13 -1.67 4.15
C LEU A 9 17.88 -2.28 3.51
N GLN A 10 18.02 -3.10 2.47
CA GLN A 10 16.92 -3.82 1.85
C GLN A 10 16.45 -4.99 2.71
N GLN A 11 17.36 -5.67 3.42
CA GLN A 11 16.99 -6.74 4.36
C GLN A 11 16.08 -6.25 5.50
N ASN A 12 16.21 -4.97 5.88
CA ASN A 12 15.34 -4.32 6.87
C ASN A 12 13.90 -4.08 6.38
N ASN A 13 13.61 -4.31 5.09
CA ASN A 13 12.27 -4.15 4.55
C ASN A 13 11.32 -5.22 5.12
N PRO A 14 10.17 -4.84 5.73
CA PRO A 14 9.20 -5.82 6.26
C PRO A 14 8.65 -6.82 5.24
N LEU A 15 8.82 -6.55 3.94
CA LEU A 15 8.43 -7.45 2.85
C LEU A 15 9.54 -8.47 2.49
N HIS A 16 10.77 -8.28 2.99
CA HIS A 16 11.89 -9.18 2.71
C HIS A 16 11.59 -10.59 3.25
N GLY A 17 11.64 -11.61 2.39
CA GLY A 17 11.28 -12.99 2.75
C GLY A 17 9.80 -13.25 3.02
N LEU A 18 8.93 -12.23 3.05
CA LEU A 18 7.51 -12.39 3.34
C LEU A 18 6.75 -12.97 2.14
N LYS A 19 6.13 -14.13 2.34
CA LYS A 19 5.25 -14.77 1.35
C LYS A 19 3.97 -13.97 1.17
N MET A 20 3.48 -13.97 -0.07
CA MET A 20 2.25 -13.25 -0.44
C MET A 20 1.02 -13.75 0.30
N GLU A 21 0.94 -15.06 0.51
CA GLU A 21 -0.15 -15.71 1.24
C GLU A 21 -0.19 -15.24 2.69
N ASP A 22 0.96 -15.18 3.35
CA ASP A 22 1.06 -14.77 4.76
C ASP A 22 0.77 -13.27 4.93
N MET A 23 1.28 -12.44 4.00
CA MET A 23 0.95 -11.01 3.96
C MET A 23 -0.55 -10.80 3.83
N LEU A 24 -1.21 -11.52 2.92
CA LEU A 24 -2.63 -11.35 2.68
C LEU A 24 -3.47 -11.86 3.86
N LYS A 25 -3.10 -12.98 4.48
CA LYS A 25 -3.74 -13.48 5.70
C LYS A 25 -3.70 -12.42 6.80
N GLN A 26 -2.51 -11.86 7.10
CA GLN A 26 -2.38 -10.80 8.11
C GLN A 26 -3.28 -9.59 7.84
N LEU A 27 -3.40 -9.18 6.57
CA LEU A 27 -4.26 -8.07 6.19
C LEU A 27 -5.75 -8.40 6.38
N VAL A 28 -6.18 -9.60 5.99
CA VAL A 28 -7.57 -10.05 6.09
C VAL A 28 -7.96 -10.29 7.54
N ASP A 29 -7.07 -10.89 8.34
CA ASP A 29 -7.31 -11.16 9.76
C ASP A 29 -7.50 -9.86 10.55
N HIS A 30 -6.79 -8.79 10.16
CA HIS A 30 -6.89 -7.49 10.84
C HIS A 30 -8.00 -6.59 10.29
N TYR A 31 -8.15 -6.49 8.97
CA TYR A 31 -9.06 -5.52 8.34
C TYR A 31 -10.33 -6.15 7.74
N GLY A 32 -10.30 -7.44 7.43
CA GLY A 32 -11.34 -8.08 6.65
C GLY A 32 -11.42 -7.60 5.20
N TRP A 33 -12.20 -8.31 4.39
CA TRP A 33 -12.29 -8.06 2.95
C TRP A 33 -12.93 -6.72 2.60
N VAL A 34 -13.96 -6.30 3.35
CA VAL A 34 -14.74 -5.08 3.06
C VAL A 34 -13.86 -3.83 3.14
N ILE A 35 -13.04 -3.71 4.19
CA ILE A 35 -12.13 -2.57 4.36
C ILE A 35 -11.05 -2.58 3.28
N LEU A 36 -10.49 -3.75 2.97
CA LEU A 36 -9.46 -3.89 1.93
C LEU A 36 -10.00 -3.53 0.55
N ASP A 37 -11.21 -3.98 0.20
CA ASP A 37 -11.88 -3.60 -1.04
C ASP A 37 -12.19 -2.09 -1.08
N THR A 38 -12.72 -1.52 0.01
CA THR A 38 -13.00 -0.07 0.07
C THR A 38 -11.72 0.76 -0.10
N ALA A 39 -10.61 0.32 0.52
CA ALA A 39 -9.33 1.01 0.47
C ALA A 39 -8.64 0.90 -0.89
N MET A 40 -8.60 -0.31 -1.48
CA MET A 40 -7.81 -0.58 -2.67
C MET A 40 -8.63 -0.64 -3.95
N ARG A 41 -9.94 -0.90 -3.88
CA ARG A 41 -10.90 -1.08 -4.98
C ARG A 41 -10.41 -2.11 -5.99
N MET A 42 -10.28 -3.35 -5.53
CA MET A 42 -9.70 -4.44 -6.32
C MET A 42 -10.70 -5.57 -6.48
N ASN A 43 -10.91 -6.01 -7.73
CA ASN A 43 -11.92 -7.03 -8.05
C ASN A 43 -11.75 -8.33 -7.26
N CYS A 44 -10.51 -8.75 -6.97
CA CYS A 44 -10.26 -9.97 -6.19
C CYS A 44 -10.70 -9.89 -4.71
N PHE A 45 -10.91 -8.67 -4.19
CA PHE A 45 -11.43 -8.44 -2.84
C PHE A 45 -12.94 -8.18 -2.82
N HIS A 46 -13.50 -7.79 -3.96
CA HIS A 46 -14.93 -7.53 -4.13
C HIS A 46 -15.74 -8.80 -4.42
N THR A 47 -15.31 -9.60 -5.40
CA THR A 47 -16.11 -10.71 -5.94
C THR A 47 -15.59 -12.05 -5.42
N ASN A 48 -16.39 -12.70 -4.55
CA ASN A 48 -16.08 -14.01 -3.92
C ASN A 48 -14.63 -14.07 -3.38
N PRO A 49 -14.29 -13.21 -2.41
CA PRO A 49 -12.91 -13.07 -1.96
C PRO A 49 -12.44 -14.34 -1.26
N SER A 50 -11.27 -14.82 -1.67
CA SER A 50 -10.55 -15.89 -0.97
C SER A 50 -9.05 -15.64 -1.02
N ILE A 51 -8.32 -16.19 -0.05
CA ILE A 51 -6.85 -16.07 -0.01
C ILE A 51 -6.23 -16.68 -1.28
N ALA A 52 -6.66 -17.89 -1.66
CA ALA A 52 -6.09 -18.61 -2.80
C ALA A 52 -6.34 -17.90 -4.14
N SER A 53 -7.58 -17.45 -4.39
CA SER A 53 -7.92 -16.73 -5.64
C SER A 53 -7.20 -15.37 -5.71
N SER A 54 -7.13 -14.64 -4.60
CA SER A 54 -6.42 -13.36 -4.51
C SER A 54 -4.93 -13.52 -4.75
N VAL A 55 -4.27 -14.51 -4.14
CA VAL A 55 -2.84 -14.76 -4.35
C VAL A 55 -2.56 -15.12 -5.80
N LYS A 56 -3.39 -15.95 -6.43
CA LYS A 56 -3.27 -16.28 -7.86
C LYS A 56 -3.39 -15.04 -8.74
N TYR A 57 -4.29 -14.12 -8.39
CA TYR A 57 -4.46 -12.84 -9.09
C TYR A 57 -3.23 -11.91 -8.89
N LEU A 58 -2.80 -11.71 -7.65
CA LEU A 58 -1.66 -10.84 -7.31
C LEU A 58 -0.34 -11.34 -7.94
N LYS A 59 -0.16 -12.66 -8.09
CA LYS A 59 1.00 -13.23 -8.82
C LYS A 59 1.01 -12.89 -10.31
N LYS A 60 -0.16 -12.68 -10.92
CA LYS A 60 -0.30 -12.36 -12.36
C LYS A 60 -0.35 -10.86 -12.65
N THR A 61 -0.73 -10.05 -11.66
CA THR A 61 -0.98 -8.63 -11.84
C THR A 61 -0.04 -7.82 -10.96
N GLU A 62 1.08 -7.41 -11.53
CA GLU A 62 2.18 -6.76 -10.80
C GLU A 62 1.75 -5.46 -10.10
N TRP A 63 1.10 -4.53 -10.80
CA TRP A 63 0.63 -3.28 -10.19
C TRP A 63 -0.31 -3.52 -9.00
N ALA A 64 -1.10 -4.60 -9.06
CA ALA A 64 -2.03 -4.99 -8.00
C ALA A 64 -1.26 -5.53 -6.78
N ARG A 65 -0.25 -6.37 -7.01
CA ARG A 65 0.69 -6.80 -5.98
C ARG A 65 1.36 -5.62 -5.30
N GLU A 66 1.93 -4.71 -6.07
CA GLU A 66 2.61 -3.53 -5.52
C GLU A 66 1.66 -2.64 -4.72
N ARG A 67 0.39 -2.52 -5.14
CA ARG A 67 -0.63 -1.78 -4.38
C ARG A 67 -0.89 -2.40 -3.01
N VAL A 68 -1.01 -3.73 -2.93
CA VAL A 68 -1.18 -4.45 -1.66
C VAL A 68 0.07 -4.34 -0.79
N GLU A 69 1.26 -4.45 -1.37
CA GLU A 69 2.53 -4.32 -0.66
C GLU A 69 2.73 -2.91 -0.09
N ASN A 70 2.39 -1.87 -0.85
CA ASN A 70 2.37 -0.49 -0.38
C ASN A 70 1.37 -0.31 0.78
N PHE A 71 0.18 -0.90 0.67
CA PHE A 71 -0.81 -0.87 1.75
C PHE A 71 -0.25 -1.54 3.01
N TYR A 72 0.39 -2.70 2.86
CA TYR A 72 1.02 -3.43 3.96
C TYR A 72 2.12 -2.60 4.64
N LEU A 73 3.02 -1.97 3.88
CA LEU A 73 4.09 -1.15 4.44
C LEU A 73 3.56 0.07 5.20
N TYR A 74 2.63 0.84 4.60
CA TYR A 74 2.28 2.16 5.12
C TYR A 74 1.05 2.18 6.02
N ARG A 75 0.11 1.25 5.84
CA ARG A 75 -1.10 1.18 6.68
C ARG A 75 -0.97 0.11 7.76
N PHE A 76 -0.45 -1.06 7.41
CA PHE A 76 -0.35 -2.18 8.36
C PHE A 76 0.92 -2.14 9.22
N LYS A 77 2.10 -1.91 8.62
CA LYS A 77 3.38 -1.79 9.35
C LYS A 77 3.75 -0.35 9.74
N ARG A 78 3.00 0.63 9.21
CA ARG A 78 3.18 2.08 9.41
C ARG A 78 4.64 2.54 9.26
N MET A 79 5.30 2.01 8.24
CA MET A 79 6.66 2.40 7.89
C MET A 79 6.70 3.86 7.41
N PRO A 80 7.84 4.55 7.57
CA PRO A 80 8.02 5.87 6.99
C PRO A 80 7.84 5.83 5.47
N LYS A 81 7.25 6.88 4.90
CA LYS A 81 7.13 7.00 3.45
C LYS A 81 8.52 7.05 2.83
N SER A 82 8.68 6.37 1.70
CA SER A 82 9.92 6.40 0.95
C SER A 82 10.12 7.78 0.31
N SER A 83 11.37 8.10 -0.04
CA SER A 83 11.67 9.26 -0.89
C SER A 83 10.98 9.13 -2.26
N ASP A 84 10.83 10.24 -2.99
CA ASP A 84 10.20 10.22 -4.33
C ASP A 84 10.92 9.27 -5.29
N VAL A 85 12.26 9.25 -5.23
CA VAL A 85 13.12 8.37 -6.05
C VAL A 85 12.86 6.90 -5.71
N GLU A 86 12.81 6.55 -4.42
CA GLU A 86 12.52 5.18 -3.99
C GLU A 86 11.07 4.78 -4.25
N TYR A 87 10.15 5.74 -4.27
CA TYR A 87 8.74 5.46 -4.56
C TYR A 87 8.54 4.98 -6.00
N SER A 88 9.41 5.41 -6.93
CA SER A 88 9.46 4.89 -8.30
C SER A 88 9.92 3.43 -8.39
N MET A 89 10.57 2.91 -7.35
CA MET A 89 10.99 1.50 -7.30
C MET A 89 9.88 0.61 -6.72
N PRO A 90 9.85 -0.69 -7.09
CA PRO A 90 8.94 -1.67 -6.51
C PRO A 90 9.06 -1.71 -4.97
N PRO A 91 7.96 -1.93 -4.22
CA PRO A 91 7.98 -1.90 -2.76
C PRO A 91 9.00 -2.84 -2.11
N ARG A 92 9.25 -4.02 -2.70
CA ARG A 92 10.24 -5.00 -2.23
C ARG A 92 11.70 -4.60 -2.48
N SER A 93 11.93 -3.65 -3.38
CA SER A 93 13.28 -3.13 -3.71
C SER A 93 13.64 -1.89 -2.91
N ARG A 94 12.72 -1.39 -2.06
CA ARG A 94 12.95 -0.20 -1.23
C ARG A 94 13.77 -0.55 0.01
N THR A 95 14.60 0.41 0.41
CA THR A 95 15.48 0.34 1.57
C THR A 95 14.85 1.00 2.79
N PHE A 96 15.14 0.47 3.99
CA PHE A 96 14.72 1.08 5.24
C PHE A 96 15.92 1.23 6.20
N PRO A 97 16.06 2.39 6.88
CA PRO A 97 17.08 2.59 7.90
C PRO A 97 17.07 1.52 9.00
N HIS A 98 18.26 1.23 9.52
CA HIS A 98 18.44 0.32 10.66
C HIS A 98 17.68 0.79 11.91
N GLY A 99 17.23 -0.15 12.73
CA GLY A 99 16.54 0.11 14.00
C GLY A 99 15.08 0.54 13.87
N LEU A 100 14.54 0.67 12.66
CA LEU A 100 13.12 0.90 12.45
C LEU A 100 12.33 -0.38 12.75
N LYS A 101 11.38 -0.27 13.68
CA LYS A 101 10.45 -1.35 14.02
C LYS A 101 9.08 -1.02 13.45
N PRO A 102 8.38 -2.00 12.85
CA PRO A 102 6.99 -1.82 12.48
C PRO A 102 6.13 -1.43 13.68
N ARG A 103 5.17 -0.54 13.45
CA ARG A 103 4.18 -0.17 14.47
C ARG A 103 2.93 -1.01 14.30
N GLU A 104 2.03 -0.89 15.27
CA GLU A 104 0.70 -1.48 15.19
C GLU A 104 -0.07 -0.97 13.96
N PRO A 105 -0.91 -1.81 13.35
CA PRO A 105 -1.70 -1.43 12.17
C PRO A 105 -2.56 -0.19 12.43
N MET A 106 -2.71 0.64 11.40
CA MET A 106 -3.61 1.78 11.44
C MET A 106 -5.06 1.29 11.53
N GLU A 107 -5.83 1.78 12.48
CA GLU A 107 -7.27 1.53 12.51
C GLU A 107 -7.95 2.20 11.32
N LEU A 108 -8.74 1.42 10.58
CA LEU A 108 -9.43 1.89 9.38
C LEU A 108 -10.89 1.47 9.45
N THR A 109 -11.78 2.42 9.26
CA THR A 109 -13.22 2.17 9.06
C THR A 109 -13.59 2.50 7.62
N VAL A 110 -14.62 1.82 7.09
CA VAL A 110 -15.16 2.07 5.75
C VAL A 110 -15.54 3.54 5.60
N GLU A 111 -16.22 4.10 6.59
CA GLU A 111 -16.64 5.50 6.62
C GLU A 111 -15.45 6.47 6.56
N SER A 112 -14.42 6.25 7.37
CA SER A 112 -13.20 7.08 7.38
C SER A 112 -12.48 7.06 6.04
N ILE A 113 -12.41 5.87 5.41
CA ILE A 113 -11.81 5.73 4.08
C ILE A 113 -12.63 6.52 3.04
N LEU A 114 -13.95 6.36 3.04
CA LEU A 114 -14.84 7.06 2.09
C LEU A 114 -14.78 8.59 2.28
N GLN A 115 -14.77 9.08 3.51
CA GLN A 115 -14.60 10.49 3.83
C GLN A 115 -13.24 11.02 3.33
N SER A 116 -12.15 10.27 3.57
CA SER A 116 -10.83 10.63 3.07
C SER A 116 -10.78 10.67 1.54
N GLN A 117 -11.44 9.73 0.86
CA GLN A 117 -11.52 9.69 -0.61
C GLN A 117 -12.35 10.87 -1.15
N ALA A 118 -13.48 11.18 -0.52
CA ALA A 118 -14.33 12.32 -0.89
C ALA A 118 -13.58 13.65 -0.73
N LYS A 119 -12.86 13.84 0.38
CA LYS A 119 -12.03 15.03 0.63
C LYS A 119 -10.91 15.19 -0.40
N ALA A 120 -10.24 14.09 -0.76
CA ALA A 120 -9.20 14.11 -1.78
C ALA A 120 -9.78 14.49 -3.16
N ALA A 121 -10.96 13.96 -3.50
CA ALA A 121 -11.64 14.25 -4.76
C ALA A 121 -12.10 15.71 -4.86
N SER A 122 -12.68 16.28 -3.78
CA SER A 122 -13.09 17.70 -3.76
C SER A 122 -11.88 18.63 -3.88
N ALA A 123 -10.81 18.38 -3.14
CA ALA A 123 -9.57 19.17 -3.22
C ALA A 123 -8.95 19.11 -4.63
N HIS A 124 -8.98 17.96 -5.29
CA HIS A 124 -8.52 17.83 -6.67
C HIS A 124 -9.40 18.65 -7.65
N LYS A 125 -10.73 18.57 -7.50
CA LYS A 125 -11.70 19.33 -8.31
C LYS A 125 -11.50 20.84 -8.15
N GLU A 126 -11.32 21.32 -6.93
CA GLU A 126 -11.05 22.73 -6.63
C GLU A 126 -9.75 23.20 -7.29
N ARG A 127 -8.64 22.48 -7.10
CA ARG A 127 -7.35 22.82 -7.72
C ARG A 127 -7.43 22.84 -9.24
N ALA A 128 -8.11 21.87 -9.84
CA ALA A 128 -8.32 21.81 -11.29
C ALA A 128 -9.13 23.02 -11.80
N SER A 129 -10.19 23.41 -11.08
CA SER A 129 -11.00 24.58 -11.43
C SER A 129 -10.20 25.89 -11.36
N LYS A 130 -9.40 26.09 -10.31
CA LYS A 130 -8.54 27.26 -10.13
C LYS A 130 -7.45 27.34 -11.21
N ARG A 131 -6.85 26.20 -11.57
CA ARG A 131 -5.88 26.13 -12.67
C ARG A 131 -6.50 26.49 -14.02
N ARG A 132 -7.76 26.11 -14.27
CA ARG A 132 -8.47 26.48 -15.50
C ARG A 132 -8.82 27.97 -15.54
N PHE A 133 -9.17 28.56 -14.39
CA PHE A 133 -9.41 29.99 -14.27
C PHE A 133 -8.15 30.81 -14.55
N ASN A 134 -7.03 30.47 -13.90
CA ASN A 134 -5.74 31.18 -14.07
C ASN A 134 -5.10 31.03 -15.46
N ARG A 135 -5.64 30.17 -16.34
CA ARG A 135 -5.15 29.96 -17.72
C ARG A 135 -5.97 30.73 -18.77
N ARG A 136 -7.02 31.42 -18.35
CA ARG A 136 -7.83 32.32 -19.17
C ARG A 136 -7.39 33.76 -18.91
#